data_AF-A0A2E9MFF2-F1
#
_entry.id   AF-A0A2E9MFF2-F1
#
_cell.length_a   1.000
_cell.length_b   1.000
_cell.length_c   1.000
_cell.angle_alpha   90.00
_cell.angle_beta   90.00
_cell.angle_gamma   90.00
#
_symmetry.space_group_name_H-M   'P 1'
#
loop_
_entity.id
_entity.type
_entity.pdbx_description
1 polymer ?
#
loop_
_entity_poly.entity_id
_entity_poly.type
_entity_poly.pdbx_seq_one_letter_code
_entity_poly.pdbx_strand_id
1 'polypeptide(L)' 'MKAIARDLPETMASIPMNPCDINTDMYRSNWPDNAPNKPSPEEWVAIAGPFILGLGPEQNGESVMVPLPGYVL' A
#
# COMPACT_ATOMS: atom_id res chain seq x y z
N MET A 1 3.14 13.25 4.62
CA MET A 1 3.18 13.46 3.15
C MET A 1 2.50 14.74 2.65
N LYS A 2 1.48 15.29 3.31
CA LYS A 2 0.85 16.56 2.87
C LYS A 2 1.81 17.74 2.67
N ALA A 3 2.89 17.83 3.45
CA ALA A 3 3.94 18.82 3.25
C ALA A 3 4.70 18.57 1.94
N ILE A 4 5.26 17.37 1.76
CA ILE A 4 5.96 16.95 0.54
C ILE A 4 5.07 17.14 -0.70
N ALA A 5 3.80 16.75 -0.62
CA ALA A 5 2.83 16.88 -1.70
C ALA A 5 2.66 18.32 -2.22
N ARG A 6 2.83 19.35 -1.35
CA ARG A 6 2.72 20.76 -1.73
C ARG A 6 3.98 21.31 -2.41
N ASP A 7 5.12 20.66 -2.18
CA ASP A 7 6.43 21.10 -2.67
C ASP A 7 6.84 20.36 -3.96
N LEU A 8 6.06 19.38 -4.41
CA LEU A 8 6.31 18.62 -5.62
C LEU A 8 5.87 19.37 -6.89
N PRO A 9 6.55 19.16 -8.02
CA PRO A 9 6.09 19.66 -9.32
C PRO A 9 4.74 19.02 -9.71
N GLU A 10 3.98 19.70 -10.58
CA GLU A 10 2.65 19.24 -11.03
C GLU A 10 2.67 17.85 -11.70
N THR A 11 3.83 17.39 -12.17
CA THR A 11 4.01 16.07 -12.79
C THR A 11 4.27 14.94 -11.79
N MET A 12 4.19 15.20 -10.47
CA MET A 12 4.47 14.22 -9.42
C MET A 12 3.40 14.25 -8.33
N ALA A 13 3.18 13.09 -7.71
CA ALA A 13 2.33 12.94 -6.54
C ALA A 13 3.07 12.17 -5.44
N SER A 14 2.91 12.60 -4.19
CA SER A 14 3.39 11.87 -3.02
C SER A 14 2.20 11.26 -2.28
N ILE A 15 2.04 9.95 -2.43
CA ILE A 15 0.88 9.21 -1.90
C ILE A 15 1.39 8.17 -0.89
N PRO A 16 1.27 8.41 0.42
CA PRO A 16 1.57 7.37 1.41
C PRO A 16 0.55 6.23 1.29
N MET A 17 1.06 5.01 1.16
CA MET A 17 0.25 3.80 0.97
C MET A 17 0.42 2.85 2.16
N ASN A 18 -0.70 2.44 2.74
CA ASN A 18 -0.75 1.29 3.64
C ASN A 18 -0.88 0.01 2.79
N PRO A 19 0.11 -0.90 2.82
CA PRO A 19 0.05 -2.16 2.07
C PRO A 19 -0.84 -3.22 2.71
N CYS A 20 -1.39 -2.98 3.91
CA CYS A 20 -1.96 -4.00 4.80
C CYS A 20 -0.89 -5.03 5.22
N ASP A 21 -1.32 -6.18 5.75
CA ASP A 21 -0.41 -7.25 6.15
C ASP A 21 -0.06 -8.13 4.94
N ILE A 22 1.24 -8.36 4.73
CA ILE A 22 1.78 -9.23 3.69
C ILE A 22 2.69 -10.27 4.36
N ASN A 23 2.62 -11.53 3.92
CA ASN A 23 3.50 -12.61 4.37
C ASN A 23 4.93 -12.44 3.80
N THR A 24 5.62 -11.40 4.25
CA THR A 24 7.03 -11.10 3.95
C THR A 24 7.95 -11.80 4.95
N ASP A 25 9.25 -11.86 4.66
CA ASP A 25 10.24 -12.35 5.64
C ASP A 25 10.21 -11.54 6.94
N MET A 26 10.10 -10.21 6.83
CA MET A 26 9.96 -9.32 7.98
C MET A 26 8.69 -9.63 8.79
N TYR A 27 7.55 -9.86 8.14
CA TYR A 27 6.33 -10.18 8.86
C TYR A 27 6.44 -11.54 9.56
N ARG A 28 7.03 -12.55 8.90
CA ARG A 28 7.30 -13.86 9.48
C ARG A 28 8.21 -13.79 10.71
N SER A 29 9.25 -12.95 10.70
CA SER A 29 10.15 -12.82 11.85
C SER A 29 9.50 -12.19 13.07
N ASN A 30 8.49 -11.35 12.88
CA ASN A 30 7.83 -10.61 13.95
C ASN A 30 6.51 -11.25 14.41
N TRP A 31 5.79 -11.92 13.51
CA TRP A 31 4.48 -12.54 13.74
C TRP A 31 4.37 -13.91 13.05
N PRO A 32 5.20 -14.89 13.43
CA PRO A 32 5.28 -16.18 12.74
C PRO A 32 3.94 -16.93 12.69
N ASP A 33 3.16 -16.90 13.79
CA ASP A 33 1.89 -17.63 13.88
C ASP A 33 0.78 -17.03 13.00
N ASN A 34 0.86 -15.73 12.70
CA ASN A 34 -0.15 -15.04 11.90
C ASN A 34 0.21 -14.97 10.41
N ALA A 35 1.50 -15.13 10.07
CA ALA A 35 2.00 -14.97 8.72
C ALA A 35 1.33 -15.90 7.67
N PRO A 36 1.03 -17.18 7.96
CA PRO A 36 0.34 -18.06 7.01
C PRO A 36 -1.07 -17.60 6.62
N ASN A 37 -1.70 -16.73 7.41
CA ASN A 37 -3.05 -16.20 7.16
C ASN A 37 -3.03 -14.90 6.33
N LYS A 38 -1.85 -14.42 5.92
CA LYS A 38 -1.66 -13.19 5.14
C LYS A 38 -1.31 -13.54 3.70
N PRO A 39 -1.71 -12.71 2.73
CA PRO A 39 -1.38 -12.95 1.32
C PRO A 39 0.14 -13.05 1.13
N SER A 40 0.56 -13.93 0.24
CA SER A 40 1.94 -13.91 -0.28
C SER A 40 2.20 -12.60 -1.04
N PRO A 41 3.47 -12.21 -1.26
CA PRO A 41 3.80 -11.07 -2.12
C PRO A 41 3.18 -11.17 -3.52
N GLU A 42 3.12 -12.38 -4.09
CA GLU A 42 2.54 -12.67 -5.41
C GLU A 42 1.00 -12.51 -5.41
N GLU A 43 0.33 -12.97 -4.36
CA GLU A 43 -1.11 -12.77 -4.19
C GLU A 43 -1.45 -11.30 -3.96
N TRP A 44 -0.63 -10.61 -3.17
CA TRP A 44 -0.79 -9.19 -2.90
C TRP A 44 -0.63 -8.34 -4.16
N VAL A 45 0.40 -8.61 -4.99
CA VAL A 45 0.67 -7.80 -6.20
C VAL A 45 -0.44 -7.94 -7.25
N ALA A 46 -1.14 -9.08 -7.28
CA ALA A 46 -2.28 -9.28 -8.18
C ALA A 46 -3.41 -8.27 -7.91
N ILE A 47 -3.53 -7.76 -6.68
CA ILE A 47 -4.51 -6.74 -6.28
C ILE A 47 -3.87 -5.35 -6.26
N ALA A 48 -2.70 -5.22 -5.62
CA ALA A 48 -2.04 -3.95 -5.41
C ALA A 48 -1.48 -3.34 -6.70
N GLY A 49 -1.00 -4.15 -7.65
CA GLY A 49 -0.41 -3.68 -8.90
C GLY A 49 -1.37 -2.80 -9.70
N PRO A 50 -2.55 -3.30 -10.10
CA PRO A 50 -3.56 -2.49 -10.78
C PRO A 50 -4.00 -1.25 -9.98
N PHE A 51 -4.13 -1.38 -8.65
CA PHE A 51 -4.49 -0.27 -7.78
C PHE A 51 -3.43 0.84 -7.81
N ILE A 52 -2.15 0.50 -7.63
CA ILE A 52 -1.02 1.45 -7.66
C ILE A 52 -0.91 2.11 -9.03
N LEU A 53 -1.08 1.35 -10.11
CA LEU A 53 -1.05 1.89 -11.48
C LEU A 53 -2.24 2.83 -11.78
N GLY A 54 -3.32 2.75 -11.01
CA GLY A 54 -4.46 3.65 -11.08
C GLY A 54 -4.33 4.92 -10.23
N LEU A 55 -3.28 5.05 -9.41
CA LEU A 55 -3.06 6.23 -8.59
C LEU A 55 -2.55 7.41 -9.42
N GLY A 56 -3.00 8.62 -9.09
CA GLY A 56 -2.70 9.83 -9.84
C GLY A 56 -2.62 11.09 -8.97
N PRO A 57 -2.49 12.27 -9.61
CA PRO A 57 -2.43 13.56 -8.93
C PRO A 57 -3.61 13.83 -7.99
N GLU A 58 -4.77 13.23 -8.25
CA GLU A 58 -5.97 13.39 -7.44
C GLU A 58 -5.81 12.85 -6.01
N GLN A 59 -4.91 11.88 -5.80
CA GLN A 59 -4.59 11.34 -4.47
C GLN A 59 -3.36 12.02 -3.83
N ASN A 60 -2.81 13.08 -4.43
CA ASN A 60 -1.58 13.70 -3.93
C ASN A 60 -1.73 14.19 -2.48
N GLY A 61 -0.91 13.64 -1.58
CA GLY A 61 -0.94 13.94 -0.15
C GLY A 61 -2.02 13.20 0.64
N GLU A 62 -2.85 12.39 0.00
CA GLU A 62 -3.84 11.53 0.64
C GLU A 62 -3.23 10.19 1.05
N SER A 63 -3.65 9.67 2.20
CA SER A 63 -3.28 8.31 2.60
C SER A 63 -4.24 7.32 1.97
N VAL A 64 -3.68 6.32 1.30
CA VAL A 64 -4.46 5.26 0.65
C VAL A 64 -4.14 3.89 1.27
N MET A 65 -5.02 2.92 1.06
CA MET A 65 -4.84 1.54 1.49
C MET A 65 -5.11 0.62 0.30
N VAL A 66 -4.31 -0.44 0.17
CA VAL A 66 -4.56 -1.48 -0.82
C VAL A 66 -5.92 -2.12 -0.53
N PRO A 67 -6.81 -2.26 -1.54
CA PRO A 67 -8.19 -2.72 -1.32
C PRO A 67 -8.28 -4.24 -1.15
N LEU A 68 -7.55 -4.79 -0.17
CA LEU A 68 -7.65 -6.21 0.20
C LEU A 68 -8.99 -6.49 0.89
N PRO A 69 -9.66 -7.61 0.58
CA PRO A 69 -10.88 -8.00 1.28
C PRO A 69 -10.67 -8.06 2.81
N GLY A 70 -11.61 -7.46 3.56
CA GLY A 70 -11.57 -7.46 5.02
C GLY A 70 -10.71 -6.37 5.68
N TYR A 71 -10.06 -5.51 4.90
CA TYR A 71 -9.36 -4.32 5.41
C TYR A 71 -10.17 -3.06 5.12
N VAL A 72 -10.19 -2.12 6.08
CA VAL A 72 -10.86 -0.81 5.98
C VAL A 72 -9.95 0.25 6.58
N LEU A 73 -9.89 1.43 5.95
CA LEU A 73 -9.13 2.60 6.42
C LEU A 73 -9.72 3.23 7.67
#